data_AF-A0A6A9TIF2-F1
#
_entry.id   AF-A0A6A9TIF2-F1
#
_cell.length_a   1.000
_cell.length_b   1.000
_cell.length_c   1.000
_cell.angle_alpha   90.00
_cell.angle_beta   90.00
_cell.angle_gamma   90.00
#
_symmetry.space_group_name_H-M   'P 1'
#
loop_
_entity.id
_entity.type
_entity.pdbx_description
1 polymer ?
#
loop_
_entity_poly.entity_id
_entity_poly.type
_entity_poly.pdbx_seq_one_letter_code
_entity_poly.pdbx_strand_id
1 'polypeptide(L)'
;ADRLRERFADASLLATFNGARFDVPFLETSFGIEVDTPHLDLMYPCRRLGLSGGLKPIEREIGVERDRPDISGRDAVRLWREYERGDDDALDTLVSYNREDAENLRTLADVVCESLHENVFVDPNASE
;
A
#
# COMPACT_ATOMS: atom_id res chain seq x y z
N ALA A 1 0.92 5.62 -20.64
CA ALA A 1 2.14 6.09 -19.97
C ALA A 1 2.00 7.54 -19.52
N ASP A 2 1.60 8.48 -20.38
CA ASP A 2 1.60 9.92 -20.07
C ASP A 2 0.77 10.30 -18.82
N ARG A 3 -0.46 9.77 -18.70
CA ARG A 3 -1.28 10.00 -17.50
C ARG A 3 -0.61 9.54 -16.20
N LEU A 4 0.17 8.45 -16.23
CA LEU A 4 0.90 8.00 -15.04
C LEU A 4 2.05 8.95 -14.72
N ARG A 5 2.80 9.39 -15.75
CA ARG A 5 3.88 10.38 -15.58
C ARG A 5 3.36 11.68 -14.98
N GLU A 6 2.27 12.21 -15.52
CA GLU A 6 1.61 13.42 -14.99
C GLU A 6 1.22 13.24 -13.52
N ARG A 7 0.58 12.12 -13.17
CA ARG A 7 0.18 11.85 -11.78
C ARG A 7 1.36 11.71 -10.82
N PHE A 8 2.47 11.10 -11.24
CA PHE A 8 3.67 11.00 -10.42
C PHE A 8 4.39 12.34 -10.28
N ALA A 9 4.47 13.12 -11.36
CA ALA A 9 5.07 14.46 -11.33
C ALA A 9 4.29 15.45 -10.44
N ASP A 10 2.95 15.34 -10.41
CA ASP A 10 2.08 16.16 -9.56
C ASP A 10 2.10 15.75 -8.09
N ALA A 11 2.54 14.53 -7.77
CA ALA A 11 2.56 14.01 -6.40
C ALA A 11 3.83 14.45 -5.67
N SER A 12 3.68 15.02 -4.47
CA SER A 12 4.83 15.36 -3.61
C SER A 12 5.49 14.12 -3.00
N LEU A 13 4.76 13.00 -2.91
CA LEU A 13 5.19 11.75 -2.30
C LEU A 13 4.39 10.59 -2.87
N LEU A 14 5.08 9.50 -3.20
CA LEU A 14 4.52 8.19 -3.48
C LEU A 14 4.57 7.34 -2.21
N ALA A 15 3.43 6.89 -1.71
CA ALA A 15 3.35 5.92 -0.61
C ALA A 15 3.00 4.54 -1.15
N THR A 16 3.71 3.50 -0.71
CA THR A 16 3.48 2.11 -1.14
C THR A 16 3.68 1.15 0.02
N PHE A 17 3.33 -0.13 -0.16
CA PHE A 17 3.71 -1.22 0.74
C PHE A 17 4.48 -2.30 -0.04
N ASN A 18 5.80 -2.39 0.19
CA ASN A 18 6.73 -3.21 -0.58
C ASN A 18 6.87 -2.79 -2.06
N GLY A 19 6.49 -1.55 -2.39
CA GLY A 19 6.52 -1.07 -3.77
C GLY A 19 7.90 -0.78 -4.31
N ALA A 20 8.90 -0.57 -3.46
CA ALA A 20 10.28 -0.36 -3.92
C ALA A 20 10.85 -1.60 -4.59
N ARG A 21 10.33 -2.79 -4.23
CA ARG A 21 10.76 -4.08 -4.77
C ARG A 21 9.82 -4.63 -5.82
N PHE A 22 8.60 -4.10 -5.92
CA PHE A 22 7.52 -4.68 -6.72
C PHE A 22 6.87 -3.63 -7.62
N ASP A 23 6.09 -2.71 -7.06
CA ASP A 23 5.26 -1.77 -7.83
C ASP A 23 6.09 -0.87 -8.75
N VAL A 24 7.15 -0.24 -8.23
CA VAL A 24 7.96 0.71 -9.00
C VAL A 24 8.68 0.01 -10.17
N PRO A 25 9.47 -1.07 -9.97
CA PRO A 25 10.10 -1.78 -11.09
C PRO A 25 9.10 -2.29 -12.12
N PHE A 26 7.92 -2.74 -11.68
CA PHE A 26 6.86 -3.21 -12.56
C PHE A 26 6.30 -2.06 -13.41
N LEU A 27 5.98 -0.92 -12.81
CA LEU A 27 5.44 0.23 -13.53
C LEU A 27 6.43 0.79 -14.55
N GLU A 28 7.71 0.92 -14.17
CA GLU A 28 8.77 1.39 -15.08
C GLU A 28 8.93 0.45 -16.28
N THR A 29 8.97 -0.87 -16.03
CA THR A 29 9.11 -1.88 -17.09
C THR A 29 7.88 -1.95 -17.99
N SER A 30 6.68 -2.02 -17.40
CA SER A 30 5.43 -2.21 -18.15
C SER A 30 4.98 -0.97 -18.91
N PHE A 31 5.31 0.23 -18.43
CA PHE A 31 4.88 1.48 -19.04
C PHE A 31 6.00 2.32 -19.66
N GLY A 32 7.27 1.93 -19.51
CA GLY A 32 8.41 2.68 -20.03
C GLY A 32 8.48 4.09 -19.43
N ILE A 33 8.27 4.20 -18.12
CA ILE A 33 8.31 5.45 -17.36
C ILE A 33 9.45 5.40 -16.35
N GLU A 34 9.87 6.56 -15.85
CA GLU A 34 10.75 6.69 -14.69
C GLU A 34 9.92 7.21 -13.53
N VAL A 35 10.05 6.60 -12.35
CA VAL A 35 9.33 7.02 -11.13
C VAL A 35 10.30 7.73 -10.18
N ASP A 36 10.50 9.03 -10.42
CA ASP A 36 11.42 9.87 -9.63
C ASP A 36 10.74 10.60 -8.45
N THR A 37 9.45 10.37 -8.25
CA THR A 37 8.69 10.93 -7.12
C THR A 37 9.31 10.47 -5.79
N PRO A 38 9.50 11.35 -4.79
CA PRO A 38 9.92 10.93 -3.46
C PRO A 38 9.08 9.75 -2.96
N HIS A 39 9.73 8.72 -2.44
CA HIS A 39 9.07 7.44 -2.21
C HIS A 39 9.16 7.00 -0.75
N LEU A 40 7.99 6.78 -0.15
CA LEU A 40 7.81 6.17 1.16
C LEU A 40 7.26 4.74 0.99
N ASP A 41 8.14 3.76 1.09
CA ASP A 41 7.73 2.36 1.21
C ASP A 41 7.48 2.01 2.68
N LEU A 42 6.20 1.93 3.05
CA LEU A 42 5.70 1.73 4.41
C LEU A 42 6.10 0.37 5.00
N MET A 43 6.52 -0.60 4.18
CA MET A 43 7.00 -1.88 4.68
C MET A 43 8.19 -1.70 5.63
N TYR A 44 9.10 -0.76 5.36
CA TYR A 44 10.30 -0.57 6.19
C TYR A 44 10.01 0.17 7.51
N PRO A 45 9.26 1.28 7.52
CA PRO A 45 8.72 1.88 8.75
C PRO A 45 7.92 0.91 9.61
N CYS A 46 7.01 0.12 9.01
CA CYS A 46 6.25 -0.91 9.74
C CYS A 46 7.17 -1.88 10.48
N ARG A 47 8.19 -2.42 9.79
CA ARG A 47 9.16 -3.35 10.39
C ARG A 47 9.90 -2.75 11.58
N ARG A 48 10.18 -1.44 11.57
CA ARG A 48 10.83 -0.76 12.71
C ARG A 48 9.94 -0.72 13.95
N LEU A 49 8.62 -0.68 13.76
CA LEU A 49 7.63 -0.72 14.83
C LEU A 49 7.20 -2.15 15.22
N GLY A 50 7.85 -3.17 14.66
CA GLY A 50 7.47 -4.58 14.90
C GLY A 50 6.28 -5.08 14.06
N LEU A 51 5.63 -4.20 13.29
CA LEU A 51 4.55 -4.57 12.37
C LEU A 51 5.15 -5.36 11.19
N SER A 52 4.77 -6.63 11.07
CA SER A 52 5.39 -7.55 10.12
C SER A 52 4.37 -8.43 9.40
N GLY A 53 4.78 -8.98 8.25
CA GLY A 53 3.91 -9.74 7.36
C GLY A 53 3.40 -8.92 6.18
N GLY A 54 2.26 -9.34 5.63
CA GLY A 54 1.59 -8.61 4.55
C GLY A 54 0.76 -7.43 5.05
N LEU A 55 0.24 -6.62 4.13
CA LEU A 55 -0.59 -5.45 4.44
C LEU A 55 -1.84 -5.83 5.26
N LYS A 56 -2.60 -6.85 4.85
CA LYS A 56 -3.84 -7.23 5.56
C LYS A 56 -3.66 -7.61 7.03
N PRO A 57 -2.68 -8.48 7.39
CA PRO A 57 -2.38 -8.72 8.80
C PRO A 57 -2.08 -7.45 9.59
N ILE A 58 -1.26 -6.55 9.04
CA ILE A 58 -0.87 -5.30 9.70
C ILE A 58 -2.07 -4.38 9.89
N GLU A 59 -2.92 -4.21 8.88
CA GLU A 59 -4.15 -3.43 8.99
C GLU A 59 -5.05 -3.93 10.12
N ARG A 60 -5.21 -5.25 10.27
CA ARG A 60 -5.98 -5.80 11.39
C ARG A 60 -5.34 -5.49 12.74
N GLU A 61 -4.01 -5.54 12.82
CA GLU A 61 -3.25 -5.21 14.04
C GLU A 61 -3.44 -3.74 14.44
N ILE A 62 -3.56 -2.83 13.48
CA ILE A 62 -3.82 -1.40 13.71
C ILE A 62 -5.32 -1.04 13.71
N GLY A 63 -6.23 -2.03 13.68
CA GLY A 63 -7.67 -1.82 13.80
C GLY A 63 -8.37 -1.31 12.53
N VAL A 64 -7.77 -1.46 11.35
CA VAL A 64 -8.41 -1.13 10.07
C VAL A 64 -9.36 -2.25 9.65
N GLU A 65 -10.63 -1.90 9.47
CA GLU A 65 -11.66 -2.77 8.93
C GLU A 65 -11.68 -2.73 7.40
N ARG A 66 -12.10 -3.84 6.78
CA ARG A 66 -12.21 -4.00 5.33
C ARG A 66 -13.60 -4.44 4.95
N ASP A 67 -14.10 -3.99 3.81
CA ASP A 67 -15.40 -4.44 3.29
C ASP A 67 -15.34 -5.90 2.82
N ARG A 68 -14.17 -6.33 2.30
CA ARG A 68 -13.93 -7.70 1.83
C ARG A 68 -12.72 -8.35 2.54
N PRO A 69 -12.86 -8.72 3.82
CA PRO A 69 -11.76 -9.29 4.61
C PRO A 69 -11.39 -10.72 4.20
N ASP A 70 -12.26 -11.39 3.45
CA ASP A 70 -12.15 -12.77 2.99
C ASP A 70 -11.32 -12.94 1.70
N ILE A 71 -11.19 -11.88 0.90
CA ILE A 71 -10.38 -11.92 -0.33
C ILE A 71 -8.90 -11.87 0.03
N SER A 72 -8.11 -12.85 -0.42
CA SER A 72 -6.66 -12.84 -0.27
C SER A 72 -5.93 -12.30 -1.51
N GLY A 73 -4.62 -12.03 -1.40
CA GLY A 73 -3.80 -11.70 -2.58
C GLY A 73 -3.78 -12.82 -3.63
N ARG A 74 -4.00 -14.08 -3.24
CA ARG A 74 -4.15 -15.19 -4.19
C ARG A 74 -5.49 -15.10 -4.94
N ASP A 75 -6.54 -14.67 -4.24
CA ASP A 75 -7.85 -14.45 -4.86
C ASP A 75 -7.80 -13.29 -5.85
N ALA A 76 -7.04 -12.23 -5.57
CA ALA A 76 -6.82 -11.15 -6.53
C ALA A 76 -6.22 -11.66 -7.86
N VAL A 77 -5.24 -12.56 -7.80
CA VAL A 77 -4.67 -13.20 -9.00
C VAL A 77 -5.70 -14.07 -9.72
N ARG A 78 -6.58 -14.77 -8.98
CA ARG A 78 -7.67 -15.56 -9.55
C ARG A 78 -8.69 -14.67 -10.26
N LEU A 79 -9.14 -13.59 -9.62
CA LEU A 79 -10.08 -12.61 -10.16
C LEU A 79 -9.55 -11.99 -11.45
N TRP A 80 -8.25 -11.64 -11.51
CA TRP A 80 -7.63 -11.16 -12.75
C TRP A 80 -7.78 -12.17 -13.90
N ARG A 81 -7.52 -13.45 -13.63
CA ARG A 81 -7.65 -14.52 -14.65
C ARG A 81 -9.09 -14.80 -15.04
N GLU A 82 -10.04 -14.61 -14.13
CA GLU A 82 -11.47 -14.73 -14.40
C GLU A 82 -11.91 -13.59 -15.33
N TYR A 83 -11.48 -12.35 -15.04
CA TYR A 83 -11.67 -11.21 -15.92
C TYR A 83 -11.06 -11.42 -17.30
N GLU A 84 -9.83 -11.93 -17.41
CA GLU A 84 -9.21 -12.26 -18.71
C GLU A 84 -10.03 -13.28 -19.52
N ARG A 85 -10.90 -14.07 -18.87
CA ARG A 85 -11.82 -15.02 -19.51
C ARG A 85 -13.19 -14.42 -19.82
N GLY A 86 -13.41 -13.13 -19.57
CA GLY A 86 -14.63 -12.38 -19.87
C GLY A 86 -15.59 -12.22 -18.69
N ASP A 87 -15.12 -12.40 -17.45
CA ASP A 87 -15.92 -12.14 -16.25
C ASP A 87 -15.71 -10.69 -15.77
N ASP A 88 -16.59 -9.78 -16.19
CA ASP A 88 -16.51 -8.36 -15.80
C ASP A 88 -16.79 -8.15 -14.30
N ASP A 89 -17.62 -8.98 -13.66
CA ASP A 89 -17.91 -8.90 -12.22
C ASP A 89 -16.66 -9.22 -11.38
N ALA A 90 -15.79 -10.11 -11.89
CA ALA A 90 -14.50 -10.40 -11.28
C ALA A 90 -13.57 -9.17 -11.30
N LEU A 91 -13.61 -8.36 -12.36
CA LEU A 91 -12.85 -7.10 -12.43
C LEU A 91 -13.36 -6.09 -11.42
N ASP A 92 -14.67 -5.92 -11.30
CA ASP A 92 -15.27 -4.99 -10.32
C ASP A 92 -14.86 -5.35 -8.89
N THR A 93 -14.89 -6.65 -8.58
CA THR A 93 -14.43 -7.17 -7.29
C THR A 93 -12.94 -6.91 -7.07
N LEU A 94 -12.11 -7.13 -8.10
CA LEU A 94 -10.67 -6.89 -8.04
C LEU A 94 -10.35 -5.39 -7.86
N VAL A 95 -11.06 -4.50 -8.55
CA VAL A 95 -10.89 -3.05 -8.42
C VAL A 95 -11.28 -2.59 -7.03
N SER A 96 -12.39 -3.09 -6.48
CA SER A 96 -12.81 -2.79 -5.09
C SER A 96 -11.73 -3.20 -4.10
N TYR A 97 -11.20 -4.42 -4.24
CA TYR A 97 -10.12 -4.94 -3.39
C TYR A 97 -8.86 -4.06 -3.44
N ASN A 98 -8.40 -3.69 -4.65
CA ASN A 98 -7.18 -2.89 -4.81
C ASN A 98 -7.38 -1.44 -4.36
N ARG A 99 -8.62 -0.93 -4.45
CA ARG A 99 -8.96 0.39 -3.93
C ARG A 99 -8.80 0.45 -2.41
N GLU A 100 -9.34 -0.54 -1.69
CA GLU A 100 -9.13 -0.63 -0.24
C GLU A 100 -7.64 -0.74 0.10
N ASP A 101 -6.86 -1.55 -0.63
CA ASP A 101 -5.40 -1.65 -0.44
C ASP A 101 -4.74 -0.26 -0.54
N ALA A 102 -5.11 0.57 -1.52
CA ALA A 102 -4.54 1.91 -1.70
C ALA A 102 -5.05 2.94 -0.68
N GLU A 103 -6.34 2.93 -0.35
CA GLU A 103 -6.93 3.84 0.63
C GLU A 103 -6.34 3.60 2.03
N ASN A 104 -6.17 2.34 2.41
CA ASN A 104 -5.63 1.95 3.72
C ASN A 104 -4.15 2.30 3.89
N LEU A 105 -3.38 2.47 2.81
CA LEU A 105 -1.99 2.96 2.92
C LEU A 105 -1.93 4.33 3.58
N ARG A 106 -2.95 5.17 3.41
CA ARG A 106 -3.00 6.47 4.08
C ARG A 106 -3.11 6.30 5.59
N THR A 107 -4.08 5.51 6.05
CA THR A 107 -4.27 5.21 7.48
C THR A 107 -3.01 4.57 8.08
N LEU A 108 -2.41 3.62 7.37
CA LEU A 108 -1.16 3.00 7.80
C LEU A 108 -0.01 4.02 7.89
N ALA A 109 0.11 4.91 6.91
CA ALA A 109 1.12 5.96 6.93
C ALA A 109 0.95 6.89 8.14
N ASP A 110 -0.28 7.32 8.42
CA ASP A 110 -0.59 8.19 9.56
C ASP A 110 -0.19 7.52 10.89
N VAL A 111 -0.65 6.28 11.13
CA VAL A 111 -0.34 5.51 12.35
C VAL A 111 1.17 5.29 12.52
N VAL A 112 1.85 4.88 11.45
CA VAL A 112 3.28 4.57 11.51
C VAL A 112 4.11 5.83 11.72
N CYS A 113 3.75 6.94 11.07
CA CYS A 113 4.45 8.21 11.28
C CYS A 113 4.29 8.73 12.70
N GLU A 114 3.07 8.68 13.25
CA GLU A 114 2.78 9.08 14.63
C GLU A 114 3.53 8.21 15.63
N SER A 115 3.44 6.88 15.50
CA SER A 115 4.15 5.94 16.37
C SER A 115 5.67 6.11 16.32
N LEU A 116 6.25 6.37 15.14
CA LEU A 116 7.68 6.65 15.02
C LEU A 116 8.04 7.99 15.66
N HIS A 117 7.19 9.00 15.52
CA HIS A 117 7.41 10.30 16.15
C HIS A 117 7.46 10.18 17.67
N GLU A 118 6.49 9.47 18.26
CA GLU A 118 6.43 9.21 19.69
C GLU A 118 7.67 8.44 20.18
N ASN A 119 8.04 7.35 19.51
CA ASN A 119 9.18 6.51 19.94
C ASN A 119 10.55 7.20 19.86
N VAL A 120 10.70 8.20 18.97
CA VAL A 120 12.01 8.84 18.72
C VAL A 120 12.13 10.20 19.41
N PHE A 121 11.04 10.97 19.47
CA PHE A 121 11.09 12.38 19.88
C PHE A 121 10.35 12.67 21.18
N VAL A 122 9.49 11.76 21.65
CA VAL A 122 8.82 11.90 22.95
C VAL A 122 9.55 10.99 23.93
N ASP A 123 10.21 11.59 24.93
CA ASP A 123 10.93 10.82 25.94
C ASP A 123 9.93 9.94 26.71
N PRO A 124 10.05 8.59 26.66
CA PRO A 124 9.12 7.70 27.34
C PRO A 124 9.18 7.84 28.89
N ASN A 125 10.15 8.59 29.42
CA ASN A 125 10.29 8.89 30.85
C ASN A 125 9.98 10.34 31.22
N ALA A 126 9.45 11.18 30.32
CA ALA A 126 9.14 12.58 30.65
C ALA A 126 7.92 12.76 31.58
N SER A 127 7.38 11.66 32.13
CA SER A 127 6.28 11.63 33.09
C SER A 127 6.64 10.79 34.33
N GLU A 128 7.73 11.14 35.02
CA GLU A 128 7.96 10.80 36.44
C GLU A 128 8.31 12.06 37.25
#